data_AF-A0A5N9B746-F1
#
_entry.id   AF-A0A5N9B746-F1
#
_cell.length_a   1.000
_cell.length_b   1.000
_cell.length_c   1.000
_cell.angle_alpha   90.00
_cell.angle_beta   90.00
_cell.angle_gamma   90.00
#
_symmetry.space_group_name_H-M   'P 1'
#
loop_
_entity.id
_entity.type
_entity.pdbx_description
1 polymer ?
#
loop_
_entity_poly.entity_id
_entity_poly.type
_entity_poly.pdbx_seq_one_letter_code
_entity_poly.pdbx_strand_id
1 'polypeptide(L)'
;MINFEPSMPVMLLPAITFLMISFGTRFTVISNLIRKIHDESSEKTMTKTKDYRNRINSEISALNTRLLLTQVLQVTAGLSFLFSVISVLLILLNIENLSLTFFISGLIALVISIILFIIEITISSRSLRVHITDVENEDN
;
A
#
# COMPACT_ATOMS: atom_id res chain seq x y z
N MET A 1 36.70 0.23 11.22
CA MET A 1 35.66 0.88 12.03
C MET A 1 34.78 1.66 11.08
N ILE A 2 33.50 1.28 10.95
CA ILE A 2 32.53 2.05 10.18
C ILE A 2 32.28 3.33 10.97
N ASN A 3 32.73 4.48 10.46
CA ASN A 3 32.49 5.77 11.11
C ASN A 3 30.99 6.09 11.00
N PHE A 4 30.24 5.83 12.06
CA PHE A 4 28.85 6.25 12.18
C PHE A 4 28.84 7.77 12.30
N GLU A 5 28.51 8.48 11.23
CA GLU A 5 28.15 9.88 11.38
C GLU A 5 26.87 9.98 12.24
N PRO A 6 26.83 10.90 13.23
CA PRO A 6 25.63 11.16 14.03
C PRO A 6 24.39 11.57 13.20
N SER A 7 24.57 11.88 11.91
CA SER A 7 23.54 12.27 10.95
C SER A 7 22.63 11.12 10.50
N MET A 8 23.13 9.87 10.51
CA MET A 8 22.41 8.69 10.00
C MET A 8 21.06 8.41 10.71
N PRO A 9 20.97 8.41 12.06
CA PRO A 9 19.69 8.24 12.75
C PRO A 9 18.72 9.42 12.53
N VAL A 10 19.24 10.64 12.39
CA VAL A 10 18.44 11.86 12.20
C VAL A 10 17.74 11.86 10.83
N MET A 11 18.35 11.25 9.81
CA MET A 11 17.75 11.11 8.48
C MET A 11 16.62 10.06 8.39
N LEU A 12 16.53 9.10 9.33
CA LEU A 12 15.45 8.10 9.34
C LEU A 12 14.10 8.69 9.79
N LEU A 13 14.09 9.67 10.69
CA LEU A 13 12.87 10.26 11.26
C LEU A 13 11.92 10.91 10.21
N PRO A 14 12.43 11.71 9.26
CA PRO A 14 11.63 12.24 8.16
C PRO A 14 11.08 11.13 7.23
N ALA A 15 11.85 10.08 6.99
CA ALA A 15 11.44 8.97 6.12
C ALA A 15 10.26 8.17 6.72
N ILE A 16 10.24 7.99 8.05
CA ILE A 16 9.13 7.34 8.78
C ILE A 16 7.83 8.11 8.64
N THR A 17 7.90 9.41 8.93
CA THR A 17 6.73 10.28 8.94
C THR A 17 6.14 10.37 7.54
N PHE A 18 6.99 10.44 6.51
CA PHE A 18 6.56 10.36 5.12
C PHE A 18 5.87 9.04 4.76
N LEU A 19 6.41 7.89 5.19
CA LEU A 19 5.78 6.58 5.00
C LEU A 19 4.40 6.50 5.69
N MET A 20 4.29 6.94 6.94
CA MET A 20 3.02 6.95 7.68
C MET A 20 1.95 7.84 7.01
N ILE A 21 2.33 9.02 6.49
CA ILE A 21 1.41 9.93 5.81
C ILE A 21 0.92 9.34 4.47
N SER A 22 1.82 8.71 3.71
CA SER A 22 1.48 8.02 2.47
C SER A 22 0.49 6.86 2.70
N PHE A 23 0.63 6.16 3.83
CA PHE A 23 -0.26 5.05 4.18
C PHE A 23 -1.67 5.50 4.53
N GLY A 24 -1.80 6.54 5.36
CA GLY A 24 -3.11 7.10 5.72
C GLY A 24 -3.86 7.65 4.52
N THR A 25 -3.17 8.35 3.62
CA THR A 25 -3.79 8.99 2.45
C THR A 25 -4.36 7.99 1.45
N ARG A 26 -3.66 6.88 1.14
CA ARG A 26 -4.20 5.83 0.25
C ARG A 26 -5.42 5.11 0.83
N PHE A 27 -5.43 4.80 2.12
CA PHE A 27 -6.56 4.15 2.78
C PHE A 27 -7.81 5.05 2.80
N THR A 28 -7.64 6.33 3.14
CA THR A 28 -8.76 7.28 3.16
C THR A 28 -9.35 7.51 1.78
N VAL A 29 -8.51 7.67 0.74
CA VAL A 29 -8.99 7.88 -0.64
C VAL A 29 -9.79 6.69 -1.13
N ILE A 30 -9.31 5.47 -0.92
CA ILE A 30 -9.99 4.26 -1.41
C ILE A 30 -11.28 3.99 -0.61
N SER A 31 -11.28 4.24 0.71
CA SER A 31 -12.48 4.12 1.56
C SER A 31 -13.57 5.12 1.17
N ASN A 32 -13.18 6.37 0.89
CA ASN A 32 -14.08 7.41 0.42
C ASN A 32 -14.65 7.09 -0.97
N LEU A 33 -13.85 6.49 -1.86
CA LEU A 33 -14.31 6.05 -3.18
C LEU A 33 -15.32 4.90 -3.07
N ILE A 34 -15.06 3.89 -2.22
CA ILE A 34 -16.02 2.79 -1.97
C ILE A 34 -17.35 3.35 -1.44
N ARG A 35 -17.30 4.27 -0.47
CA ARG A 35 -18.50 4.93 0.07
C ARG A 35 -19.24 5.72 -0.99
N LYS A 36 -18.55 6.53 -1.78
CA LYS A 36 -19.15 7.33 -2.85
C LYS A 36 -19.87 6.44 -3.89
N ILE A 37 -19.25 5.34 -4.32
CA ILE A 37 -19.88 4.39 -5.26
C ILE A 37 -21.10 3.72 -4.63
N HIS A 38 -21.03 3.38 -3.33
CA HIS A 38 -22.17 2.80 -2.60
C HIS A 38 -23.33 3.80 -2.47
N ASP A 39 -23.03 5.06 -2.12
CA ASP A 39 -24.00 6.13 -1.97
C ASP A 39 -24.68 6.43 -3.31
N GLU A 40 -23.93 6.59 -4.41
CA GLU A 40 -24.46 6.78 -5.77
C GLU A 40 -25.34 5.59 -6.24
N SER A 41 -25.00 4.37 -5.83
CA SER A 41 -25.78 3.15 -6.11
C SER A 41 -27.10 3.11 -5.33
N SER A 42 -27.09 3.55 -4.08
CA SER A 42 -28.27 3.60 -3.21
C SER A 42 -29.23 4.75 -3.55
N GLU A 43 -28.72 5.91 -3.97
CA GLU A 43 -29.52 7.09 -4.34
C GLU A 43 -30.26 6.90 -5.68
N LYS A 44 -29.70 6.11 -6.62
CA LYS A 44 -30.30 5.81 -7.94
C LYS A 44 -31.18 4.55 -7.99
N THR A 45 -31.60 4.02 -6.83
CA THR A 45 -32.35 2.75 -6.71
C THR A 45 -33.72 2.73 -7.42
N MET A 46 -34.26 3.86 -7.89
CA MET A 46 -35.58 3.90 -8.53
C MET A 46 -35.64 3.37 -9.97
N THR A 47 -34.53 3.21 -10.71
CA THR A 47 -34.61 2.99 -12.18
C THR A 47 -33.49 2.17 -12.85
N LYS A 48 -32.89 1.13 -12.24
CA LYS A 48 -31.84 0.35 -12.96
C LYS A 48 -31.94 -1.19 -12.90
N THR A 49 -31.72 -1.78 -14.09
CA THR A 49 -31.68 -3.20 -14.46
C THR A 49 -30.63 -4.01 -13.69
N LYS A 50 -30.87 -5.31 -13.51
CA LYS A 50 -30.04 -6.28 -12.77
C LYS A 50 -28.54 -6.25 -13.16
N ASP A 51 -28.22 -5.94 -14.43
CA ASP A 51 -26.84 -5.83 -14.93
C ASP A 51 -26.05 -4.66 -14.34
N TYR A 52 -26.70 -3.53 -14.06
CA TYR A 52 -26.02 -2.37 -13.46
C TYR A 52 -25.55 -2.66 -12.03
N ARG A 53 -26.37 -3.37 -11.23
CA ARG A 53 -25.98 -3.79 -9.87
C ARG A 53 -24.82 -4.78 -9.90
N ASN A 54 -24.78 -5.68 -10.88
CA ASN A 54 -23.66 -6.62 -11.03
C ASN A 54 -22.35 -5.91 -11.40
N ARG A 55 -22.38 -4.92 -12.29
CA ARG A 55 -21.21 -4.08 -12.64
C ARG A 55 -20.67 -3.30 -11.43
N ILE A 56 -21.53 -2.63 -10.66
CA ILE A 56 -21.07 -1.89 -9.46
C ILE A 56 -20.45 -2.84 -8.43
N ASN A 57 -21.05 -4.00 -8.21
CA ASN A 57 -20.52 -4.97 -7.25
C ASN A 57 -19.14 -5.51 -7.68
N SER A 58 -18.89 -5.70 -8.98
CA SER A 58 -17.59 -6.15 -9.48
C SER A 58 -16.51 -5.06 -9.33
N GLU A 59 -16.87 -3.80 -9.53
CA GLU A 59 -15.96 -2.65 -9.35
C GLU A 59 -15.58 -2.45 -7.87
N ILE A 60 -16.56 -2.51 -6.96
CA ILE A 60 -16.32 -2.46 -5.50
C ILE A 60 -15.43 -3.63 -5.05
N SER A 61 -15.64 -4.83 -5.59
CA SER A 61 -14.83 -6.01 -5.27
C SER A 61 -13.37 -5.86 -5.73
N ALA A 62 -13.16 -5.32 -6.95
CA ALA A 62 -11.82 -5.01 -7.46
C ALA A 62 -11.12 -3.96 -6.58
N LEU A 63 -11.86 -2.94 -6.13
CA LEU A 63 -11.34 -1.88 -5.28
C LEU A 63 -10.95 -2.38 -3.87
N ASN A 64 -11.77 -3.25 -3.29
CA ASN A 64 -11.47 -3.93 -2.02
C ASN A 64 -10.21 -4.81 -2.12
N THR A 65 -10.05 -5.53 -3.22
CA THR A 65 -8.86 -6.37 -3.46
C THR A 65 -7.59 -5.51 -3.52
N ARG A 66 -7.64 -4.36 -4.21
CA ARG A 66 -6.52 -3.40 -4.27
C ARG A 66 -6.21 -2.78 -2.90
N LEU A 67 -7.24 -2.47 -2.11
CA LEU A 67 -7.08 -1.98 -0.73
C LEU A 67 -6.34 -3.01 0.12
N LEU A 68 -6.76 -4.28 0.10
CA LEU A 68 -6.13 -5.32 0.90
C LEU A 68 -4.67 -5.56 0.48
N LEU A 69 -4.39 -5.57 -0.83
CA LEU A 69 -3.03 -5.76 -1.35
C LEU A 69 -2.12 -4.58 -0.98
N THR A 70 -2.65 -3.35 -1.04
CA THR A 70 -1.95 -2.15 -0.56
C THR A 70 -1.71 -2.23 0.95
N GLN A 71 -2.67 -2.68 1.75
CA GLN A 71 -2.50 -2.81 3.20
C GLN A 71 -1.39 -3.80 3.56
N VAL A 72 -1.36 -4.97 2.92
CA VAL A 72 -0.31 -5.98 3.14
C VAL A 72 1.06 -5.40 2.79
N LEU A 73 1.19 -4.73 1.65
CA LEU A 73 2.43 -4.06 1.27
C LEU A 73 2.92 -3.08 2.34
N GLN A 74 2.04 -2.22 2.85
CA GLN A 74 2.38 -1.20 3.83
C GLN A 74 2.80 -1.79 5.17
N VAL A 75 2.11 -2.84 5.63
CA VAL A 75 2.49 -3.58 6.84
C VAL A 75 3.88 -4.22 6.68
N THR A 76 4.16 -4.79 5.50
CA THR A 76 5.44 -5.46 5.23
C THR A 76 6.60 -4.45 5.16
N ALA A 77 6.37 -3.30 4.51
CA ALA A 77 7.30 -2.16 4.51
C ALA A 77 7.52 -1.59 5.92
N GLY A 78 6.46 -1.44 6.71
CA GLY A 78 6.53 -0.98 8.09
C GLY A 78 7.33 -1.94 8.99
N LEU A 79 7.18 -3.25 8.79
CA LEU A 79 7.94 -4.27 9.52
C LEU A 79 9.44 -4.26 9.17
N SER A 80 9.76 -4.15 7.88
CA SER A 80 11.13 -3.95 7.40
C SER A 80 11.77 -2.72 8.06
N PHE A 81 11.02 -1.62 8.08
CA PHE A 81 11.46 -0.38 8.66
C PHE A 81 11.68 -0.49 10.18
N LEU A 82 10.79 -1.18 10.88
CA LEU A 82 10.91 -1.46 12.32
C LEU A 82 12.20 -2.24 12.64
N PHE A 83 12.54 -3.26 11.85
CA PHE A 83 13.81 -3.98 12.01
C PHE A 83 15.03 -3.09 11.73
N SER A 84 14.94 -2.15 10.79
CA SER A 84 15.98 -1.16 10.54
C SER A 84 16.19 -0.22 11.74
N VAL A 85 15.12 0.26 12.37
CA VAL A 85 15.21 1.09 13.59
C VAL A 85 15.79 0.31 14.76
N ILE A 86 15.38 -0.95 14.95
CA ILE A 86 15.95 -1.82 15.98
C ILE A 86 17.45 -2.03 15.74
N SER A 87 17.86 -2.21 14.49
CA SER A 87 19.27 -2.30 14.13
C SER A 87 20.05 -1.03 14.52
N VAL A 88 19.55 0.15 14.17
CA VAL A 88 20.18 1.43 14.56
C VAL A 88 20.24 1.59 16.08
N LEU A 89 19.20 1.16 16.81
CA LEU A 89 19.19 1.17 18.28
C LEU A 89 20.26 0.22 18.86
N LEU A 90 20.40 -0.99 18.32
CA LEU A 90 21.42 -1.95 18.76
C LEU A 90 22.84 -1.45 18.52
N ILE A 91 23.07 -0.71 17.42
CA ILE A 91 24.34 -0.04 17.15
C ILE A 91 24.63 1.01 18.22
N LEU A 92 23.63 1.80 18.62
CA LEU A 92 23.76 2.80 19.68
C LEU A 92 24.10 2.16 21.05
N LEU A 93 23.64 0.93 21.27
CA LEU A 93 23.95 0.12 22.47
C LEU A 93 25.30 -0.64 22.36
N ASN A 94 26.07 -0.45 21.29
CA ASN A 94 27.32 -1.18 21.00
C ASN A 94 27.14 -2.72 20.87
N ILE A 95 25.97 -3.20 20.43
CA ILE A 95 25.68 -4.63 20.21
C ILE A 95 25.73 -4.95 18.71
N GLU A 96 26.94 -4.96 18.14
CA GLU A 96 27.15 -5.06 16.68
C GLU A 96 26.67 -6.39 16.06
N ASN A 97 26.84 -7.52 16.75
CA ASN A 97 26.46 -8.83 16.22
C ASN A 97 24.95 -8.95 15.97
N LEU A 98 24.15 -8.36 16.87
CA LEU A 98 22.69 -8.42 16.77
C LEU A 98 22.16 -7.36 15.79
N SER A 99 22.79 -6.17 15.74
CA SER A 99 22.38 -5.11 14.82
C SER A 99 22.48 -5.52 13.36
N LEU A 100 23.53 -6.24 12.98
CA LEU A 100 23.73 -6.72 11.61
C LEU A 100 22.65 -7.74 11.21
N THR A 101 22.28 -8.65 12.11
CA THR A 101 21.22 -9.63 11.88
C THR A 101 19.86 -8.94 11.64
N PHE A 102 19.51 -7.98 12.50
CA PHE A 102 18.27 -7.21 12.32
C PHE A 102 18.29 -6.36 11.05
N PHE A 103 19.43 -5.76 10.71
CA PHE A 103 19.58 -4.97 9.49
C PHE A 103 19.31 -5.80 8.23
N ILE A 104 19.95 -6.96 8.12
CA ILE A 104 19.78 -7.87 6.98
C ILE A 104 18.33 -8.36 6.90
N SER A 105 17.73 -8.72 8.05
CA SER A 105 16.33 -9.16 8.08
C SER A 105 15.35 -8.06 7.60
N GLY A 106 15.60 -6.81 8.01
CA GLY A 106 14.85 -5.65 7.54
C GLY A 106 15.01 -5.43 6.05
N LEU A 107 16.24 -5.59 5.53
CA LEU A 107 16.53 -5.43 4.10
C LEU A 107 15.79 -6.48 3.25
N ILE A 108 15.80 -7.75 3.68
CA ILE A 108 15.07 -8.83 3.00
C ILE A 108 13.57 -8.54 2.99
N ALA A 109 13.00 -8.14 4.12
CA ALA A 109 11.60 -7.74 4.21
C ALA A 109 11.27 -6.56 3.29
N LEU A 110 12.20 -5.60 3.13
CA LEU A 110 12.04 -4.47 2.22
C LEU A 110 11.96 -4.92 0.77
N VAL A 111 12.86 -5.83 0.36
CA VAL A 111 12.89 -6.38 -0.99
C VAL A 111 11.57 -7.10 -1.30
N ILE A 112 11.09 -7.93 -0.38
CA ILE A 112 9.79 -8.61 -0.51
C ILE A 112 8.67 -7.59 -0.68
N SER A 113 8.67 -6.53 0.13
CA SER A 113 7.70 -5.44 0.01
C SER A 113 7.74 -4.80 -1.37
N ILE A 114 8.92 -4.48 -1.92
CA ILE A 114 9.04 -3.86 -3.24
C ILE A 114 8.52 -4.79 -4.34
N ILE A 115 8.78 -6.10 -4.26
CA ILE A 115 8.27 -7.07 -5.23
C ILE A 115 6.73 -7.10 -5.20
N LEU A 116 6.13 -7.13 -4.01
CA LEU A 116 4.67 -7.08 -3.84
C LEU A 116 4.10 -5.77 -4.42
N PHE A 117 4.79 -4.65 -4.26
CA PHE A 117 4.39 -3.37 -4.83
C PHE A 117 4.36 -3.39 -6.37
N ILE A 118 5.38 -3.99 -7.00
CA ILE A 118 5.45 -4.12 -8.46
C ILE A 118 4.31 -5.02 -8.98
N ILE A 119 3.96 -6.08 -8.25
CA ILE A 119 2.83 -6.95 -8.60
C ILE A 119 1.51 -6.18 -8.46
N GLU A 120 1.31 -5.45 -7.35
CA GLU A 120 0.11 -4.65 -7.10
C GLU A 120 -0.12 -3.62 -8.22
N ILE A 121 0.91 -2.84 -8.57
CA ILE A 121 0.76 -1.79 -9.57
C ILE A 121 0.45 -2.36 -10.96
N THR A 122 0.99 -3.54 -11.29
CA THR A 122 0.73 -4.24 -12.55
C THR A 122 -0.73 -4.71 -12.63
N ILE A 123 -1.24 -5.33 -11.56
CA ILE A 123 -2.64 -5.79 -11.49
C ILE A 123 -3.59 -4.60 -11.51
N SER A 124 -3.31 -3.58 -10.70
CA SER A 124 -4.12 -2.37 -10.56
C SER A 124 -4.24 -1.62 -11.90
N SER A 125 -3.12 -1.51 -12.63
CA SER A 125 -3.09 -0.89 -13.96
C SER A 125 -3.83 -1.70 -15.02
N ARG A 126 -3.76 -3.04 -14.97
CA ARG A 126 -4.46 -3.92 -15.92
C ARG A 126 -5.97 -3.89 -15.72
N SER A 127 -6.43 -3.96 -14.47
CA SER A 127 -7.86 -3.92 -14.15
C SER A 127 -8.50 -2.58 -14.52
N LEU A 128 -7.78 -1.46 -14.37
CA LEU A 128 -8.29 -0.15 -14.79
C LEU A 128 -8.47 -0.04 -16.32
N ARG A 129 -7.52 -0.56 -17.11
CA ARG A 129 -7.63 -0.55 -18.58
C ARG A 129 -8.82 -1.34 -19.10
N VAL A 130 -9.05 -2.54 -18.57
CA VAL A 130 -10.18 -3.39 -19.00
C VAL A 130 -11.51 -2.70 -18.69
N HIS A 131 -11.64 -2.07 -17.51
CA HIS A 131 -12.88 -1.40 -17.11
C HIS A 131 -13.21 -0.17 -17.97
N ILE A 132 -12.20 0.57 -18.45
CA ILE A 132 -12.41 1.72 -19.36
C ILE A 132 -12.82 1.23 -20.77
N THR A 133 -12.17 0.18 -21.28
CA THR A 133 -12.50 -0.38 -22.61
C THR A 133 -13.90 -0.99 -22.67
N ASP A 134 -14.40 -1.55 -21.57
CA ASP A 134 -15.79 -2.08 -21.50
C ASP A 134 -16.86 -0.97 -21.35
N VAL A 135 -16.46 0.26 -21.04
CA VAL A 135 -17.36 1.42 -21.01
C VAL A 135 -17.41 2.10 -22.38
N GLU A 136 -16.26 2.28 -23.04
CA GLU A 136 -16.20 2.86 -24.40
C GLU A 136 -16.92 2.03 -25.48
N ASN A 137 -17.00 0.71 -25.30
CA ASN A 137 -17.66 -0.18 -26.26
C ASN A 137 -19.17 -0.36 -26.03
N GLU A 138 -19.72 0.06 -24.87
CA GLU A 138 -21.18 0.06 -24.63
C GLU A 138 -21.87 1.36 -25.04
N ASP A 139 -21.09 2.43 -25.28
CA ASP A 139 -21.59 3.72 -25.76
C ASP A 139 -21.58 3.85 -27.31
N ASN A 140 -21.27 2.78 -28.05
CA ASN A 140 -21.42 2.66 -29.51
C ASN A 140 -22.48 1.62 -29.89
#